data_AF-A0A966EFY8-F1
#
_entry.id   AF-A0A966EFY8-F1
#
_cell.length_a   1.000
_cell.length_b   1.000
_cell.length_c   1.000
_cell.angle_alpha   90.00
_cell.angle_beta   90.00
_cell.angle_gamma   90.00
#
_symmetry.space_group_name_H-M   'P 1'
#
loop_
_entity.id
_entity.type
_entity.pdbx_description
1 polymer ?
#
loop_
_entity_poly.entity_id
_entity_poly.type
_entity_poly.pdbx_seq_one_letter_code
_entity_poly.pdbx_strand_id
1 'polypeptide(L)'
;MALHGTLRELTELALISIQRPYPFYHGQVYGSAEEVSVPGELTPVFNGAFDWHSAVHGHWTLVRALRVDPDRSQLGEAHAREIEEYLEGALNPTDLAREVEYARSRPGFEVPYGRAWLLTLCAEMRQMQHPLMDRLEDLESEA
;
A
#
# COMPACT_ATOMS: atom_id res chain seq x y z
N MET A 1 6.92 10.52 -24.00
CA MET A 1 6.88 9.05 -23.87
C MET A 1 5.48 8.70 -23.40
N ALA A 2 4.58 8.29 -24.30
CA ALA A 2 3.27 7.83 -23.87
C ALA A 2 3.46 6.49 -23.17
N LEU A 3 3.09 6.43 -21.89
CA LEU A 3 2.89 5.16 -21.20
C LEU A 3 1.72 4.49 -21.91
N HIS A 4 2.02 3.58 -22.84
CA HIS A 4 1.00 2.74 -23.47
C HIS A 4 0.75 1.58 -22.52
N GLY A 5 -0.31 1.69 -21.73
CA GLY A 5 -0.80 0.61 -20.87
C GLY A 5 -2.29 0.81 -20.63
N THR A 6 -3.06 -0.25 -20.81
CA THR A 6 -4.46 -0.31 -20.38
C THR A 6 -4.54 -0.23 -18.86
N LEU A 7 -5.69 0.19 -18.32
CA LEU A 7 -5.89 0.22 -16.87
C LEU A 7 -5.60 -1.15 -16.23
N ARG A 8 -5.99 -2.23 -16.91
CA ARG A 8 -5.74 -3.61 -16.52
C ARG A 8 -4.25 -3.96 -16.45
N GLU A 9 -3.45 -3.61 -17.47
CA GLU A 9 -2.01 -3.90 -17.45
C GLU A 9 -1.30 -3.15 -16.31
N LEU A 10 -1.76 -1.93 -15.98
CA LEU A 10 -1.22 -1.16 -14.85
C LEU A 10 -1.56 -1.81 -13.50
N THR A 11 -2.77 -2.32 -13.32
CA THR A 11 -3.18 -2.98 -12.06
C THR A 11 -2.58 -4.38 -11.92
N GLU A 12 -2.43 -5.13 -13.02
CA GLU A 12 -1.72 -6.41 -13.02
C GLU A 12 -0.25 -6.22 -12.60
N LEU A 13 0.42 -5.20 -13.13
CA LEU A 13 1.78 -4.85 -12.71
C LEU A 13 1.83 -4.48 -11.23
N ALA A 14 0.91 -3.63 -10.77
CA ALA A 14 0.84 -3.22 -9.37
C ALA A 14 0.66 -4.44 -8.44
N LEU A 15 -0.32 -5.32 -8.72
CA LEU A 15 -0.57 -6.55 -7.95
C LEU A 15 0.65 -7.46 -7.90
N ILE A 16 1.34 -7.67 -9.03
CA ILE A 16 2.55 -8.50 -9.07
C ILE A 16 3.67 -7.87 -8.24
N SER A 17 3.83 -6.55 -8.33
CA SER A 17 4.88 -5.83 -7.61
C SER A 17 4.67 -5.87 -6.10
N ILE A 18 3.49 -5.51 -5.60
CA ILE A 18 3.20 -5.43 -4.16
C ILE A 18 3.11 -6.79 -3.47
N GLN A 19 3.02 -7.90 -4.22
CA GLN A 19 3.09 -9.26 -3.68
C GLN A 19 4.50 -9.85 -3.71
N ARG A 20 5.48 -9.11 -4.25
CA ARG A 20 6.87 -9.57 -4.35
C ARG A 20 7.70 -9.00 -3.20
N PRO A 21 8.15 -9.82 -2.24
CA PRO A 21 8.88 -9.33 -1.06
C PRO A 21 10.36 -9.00 -1.33
N TYR A 22 10.92 -9.42 -2.48
CA TYR A 22 12.34 -9.18 -2.80
C TYR A 22 12.56 -8.88 -4.30
N PRO A 23 13.52 -7.99 -4.64
CA PRO A 23 14.38 -7.21 -3.74
C PRO A 23 13.60 -6.09 -3.03
N PHE A 24 13.97 -5.80 -1.79
CA PHE A 24 13.37 -4.73 -0.98
C PHE A 24 14.46 -3.81 -0.42
N TYR A 25 14.31 -2.52 -0.68
CA TYR A 25 15.11 -1.44 -0.13
C TYR A 25 14.43 -0.91 1.12
N HIS A 26 15.13 -1.01 2.25
CA HIS A 26 14.65 -0.54 3.53
C HIS A 26 15.54 0.57 4.06
N GLY A 27 15.12 1.82 3.87
CA GLY A 27 15.79 2.99 4.39
C GLY A 27 15.49 3.18 5.88
N GLN A 28 16.29 2.57 6.76
CA GLN A 28 16.12 2.68 8.21
C GLN A 28 17.36 3.24 8.91
N VAL A 29 17.11 4.07 9.93
CA VAL A 29 18.10 4.47 10.94
C VAL A 29 17.92 3.57 12.16
N TYR A 30 19.01 2.96 12.62
CA TYR A 30 18.99 2.05 13.77
C TYR A 30 19.52 2.75 15.03
N GLY A 31 18.79 2.61 16.14
CA GLY A 31 19.25 3.00 17.47
C GLY A 31 20.15 1.96 18.13
N SER A 32 19.94 0.68 17.80
CA SER A 32 20.72 -0.45 18.29
C SER A 32 20.69 -1.64 17.31
N ALA A 33 21.47 -2.68 17.59
CA ALA A 33 21.54 -3.87 16.73
C ALA A 33 20.26 -4.73 16.81
N GLU A 34 19.53 -4.66 17.93
CA GLU A 34 18.28 -5.40 18.17
C GLU A 34 17.12 -4.90 17.30
N GLU A 35 17.23 -3.71 16.71
CA GLU A 35 16.23 -3.13 15.81
C GLU A 35 16.36 -3.63 14.35
N VAL A 36 17.40 -4.41 14.05
CA VAL A 36 17.63 -4.98 12.73
C VAL A 36 16.75 -6.22 12.54
N SER A 37 15.82 -6.14 11.58
CA SER A 37 14.91 -7.23 11.24
C SER A 37 14.55 -7.14 9.74
N VAL A 38 13.85 -8.15 9.22
CA VAL A 38 13.43 -8.17 7.81
C VAL A 38 12.17 -7.31 7.61
N PRO A 39 11.98 -6.67 6.43
CA PRO A 39 10.86 -5.75 6.20
C PRO A 39 9.49 -6.32 6.54
N GLY A 40 9.22 -7.59 6.22
CA GLY A 40 7.93 -8.23 6.52
C GLY A 40 7.66 -8.46 8.01
N GLU A 41 8.68 -8.39 8.87
CA GLU A 41 8.52 -8.42 10.33
C GLU A 41 8.33 -7.00 10.92
N LEU A 42 8.77 -5.96 10.21
CA LEU A 42 8.70 -4.57 10.64
C LEU A 42 7.41 -3.89 10.16
N THR A 43 7.14 -3.98 8.86
CA THR A 43 6.03 -3.34 8.14
C THR A 43 5.32 -4.40 7.28
N PRO A 44 4.45 -5.25 7.87
CA PRO A 44 3.93 -6.45 7.22
C PRO A 44 2.93 -6.22 6.09
N VAL A 45 2.30 -5.04 6.00
CA VAL A 45 1.32 -4.70 4.96
C VAL A 45 2.04 -4.21 3.70
N PHE A 46 3.02 -3.32 3.89
CA PHE A 46 3.73 -2.65 2.80
C PHE A 46 5.16 -3.17 2.63
N ASN A 47 5.33 -4.50 2.70
CA ASN A 47 6.63 -5.18 2.53
C ASN A 47 6.91 -5.69 1.10
N GLY A 48 6.00 -5.44 0.16
CA GLY A 48 6.19 -5.78 -1.24
C GLY A 48 6.83 -4.66 -2.05
N ALA A 49 6.94 -4.87 -3.36
CA ALA A 49 7.58 -3.94 -4.29
C ALA A 49 9.05 -3.64 -3.92
N PHE A 50 9.59 -2.54 -4.44
CA PHE A 50 10.99 -2.18 -4.19
C PHE A 50 11.22 -1.58 -2.81
N ASP A 51 10.25 -0.88 -2.24
CA ASP A 51 10.28 -0.28 -0.90
C ASP A 51 8.86 -0.03 -0.37
N TRP A 52 8.76 0.40 0.89
CA TRP A 52 7.48 0.62 1.58
C TRP A 52 6.58 1.61 0.83
N HIS A 53 7.10 2.77 0.41
CA HIS A 53 6.27 3.73 -0.29
C HIS A 53 5.86 3.28 -1.70
N SER A 54 6.68 2.49 -2.38
CA SER A 54 6.30 1.86 -3.65
C SER A 54 5.16 0.88 -3.45
N ALA A 55 5.14 0.14 -2.34
CA ALA A 55 4.02 -0.72 -1.99
C ALA A 55 2.75 0.09 -1.73
N VAL A 56 2.83 1.18 -0.95
CA VAL A 56 1.68 2.07 -0.71
C VAL A 56 1.16 2.67 -2.02
N HIS A 57 2.05 3.12 -2.90
CA HIS A 57 1.68 3.61 -4.23
C HIS A 57 1.00 2.53 -5.10
N GLY A 58 1.47 1.28 -5.01
CA GLY A 58 0.81 0.14 -5.66
C GLY A 58 -0.61 -0.08 -5.15
N HIS A 59 -0.81 -0.06 -3.83
CA HIS A 59 -2.14 -0.13 -3.21
C HIS A 59 -3.03 1.02 -3.67
N TRP A 60 -2.52 2.25 -3.70
CA TRP A 60 -3.24 3.41 -4.22
C TRP A 60 -3.63 3.22 -5.69
N THR A 61 -2.74 2.67 -6.52
CA THR A 61 -3.01 2.39 -7.93
C THR A 61 -4.22 1.46 -8.08
N LEU A 62 -4.31 0.43 -7.24
CA LEU A 62 -5.44 -0.51 -7.24
C LEU A 62 -6.75 0.15 -6.83
N VAL A 63 -6.75 0.88 -5.71
CA VAL A 63 -7.93 1.63 -5.23
C VAL A 63 -8.38 2.67 -6.26
N ARG A 64 -7.41 3.39 -6.85
CA ARG A 64 -7.64 4.39 -7.89
C ARG A 64 -8.30 3.76 -9.12
N ALA A 65 -7.83 2.59 -9.56
CA ALA A 65 -8.37 1.88 -10.69
C ALA A 65 -9.84 1.49 -10.48
N LEU A 66 -10.17 0.92 -9.31
CA LEU A 66 -11.55 0.60 -8.95
C LEU A 66 -12.47 1.85 -8.97
N ARG A 67 -11.96 3.01 -8.54
CA ARG A 67 -12.74 4.25 -8.54
C ARG A 67 -12.95 4.83 -9.94
N VAL A 68 -11.95 4.79 -10.83
CA VAL A 68 -12.05 5.40 -12.16
C VAL A 68 -12.75 4.50 -13.18
N ASP A 69 -12.90 3.21 -12.89
CA ASP A 69 -13.60 2.23 -13.73
C ASP A 69 -14.75 1.56 -12.95
N PRO A 70 -15.75 2.33 -12.47
CA PRO A 70 -16.78 1.82 -11.57
C PRO A 70 -17.72 0.80 -12.23
N ASP A 71 -17.81 0.81 -13.57
CA ASP A 71 -18.57 -0.17 -14.36
C ASP A 71 -17.73 -1.40 -14.75
N ARG A 72 -16.45 -1.42 -14.35
CA ARG A 72 -15.48 -2.48 -14.61
C ARG A 72 -15.29 -2.77 -16.10
N SER A 73 -15.54 -1.78 -16.96
CA SER A 73 -15.47 -1.95 -18.42
C SER A 73 -14.03 -2.12 -18.93
N GLN A 74 -13.04 -1.52 -18.26
CA GLN A 74 -11.63 -1.64 -18.62
C GLN A 74 -10.90 -2.73 -17.82
N LEU A 75 -11.20 -2.87 -16.52
CA LEU A 75 -10.60 -3.91 -15.67
C LEU A 75 -11.17 -5.30 -15.99
N GLY A 76 -12.48 -5.36 -16.24
CA GLY A 76 -13.25 -6.60 -16.26
C GLY A 76 -13.61 -7.08 -14.85
N GLU A 77 -14.81 -7.66 -14.72
CA GLU A 77 -15.40 -8.08 -13.44
C GLU A 77 -14.47 -8.98 -12.60
N ALA A 78 -13.83 -9.95 -13.24
CA ALA A 78 -12.98 -10.92 -12.55
C ALA A 78 -11.72 -10.28 -11.94
N HIS A 79 -11.07 -9.38 -12.67
CA HIS A 79 -9.85 -8.72 -12.19
C HIS A 79 -10.16 -7.66 -11.14
N ALA A 80 -11.27 -6.94 -11.29
CA ALA A 80 -11.73 -6.03 -10.25
C ALA A 80 -12.00 -6.76 -8.92
N ARG A 81 -12.58 -7.97 -8.97
CA ARG A 81 -12.79 -8.80 -7.78
C ARG A 81 -11.49 -9.30 -7.15
N GLU A 82 -10.53 -9.71 -7.98
CA GLU A 82 -9.19 -10.10 -7.51
C GLU A 82 -8.51 -8.94 -6.75
N ILE A 83 -8.63 -7.71 -7.26
CA ILE A 83 -8.12 -6.52 -6.59
C ILE A 83 -8.82 -6.30 -5.23
N GLU A 84 -10.15 -6.38 -5.20
CA GLU A 84 -10.95 -6.21 -3.97
C GLU A 84 -10.58 -7.26 -2.91
N GLU A 85 -10.46 -8.54 -3.31
CA GLU A 85 -10.04 -9.63 -2.43
C GLU A 85 -8.61 -9.44 -1.90
N TYR A 86 -7.69 -8.99 -2.75
CA TYR A 86 -6.33 -8.67 -2.31
C TYR A 86 -6.32 -7.53 -1.28
N LEU A 87 -7.00 -6.42 -1.55
CA LEU A 87 -7.04 -5.26 -0.65
C LEU A 87 -7.64 -5.63 0.71
N GLU A 88 -8.71 -6.43 0.73
CA GLU A 88 -9.35 -6.91 1.96
C GLU A 88 -8.39 -7.74 2.83
N GLY A 89 -7.59 -8.62 2.20
CA GLY A 89 -6.60 -9.46 2.90
C GLY A 89 -5.34 -8.71 3.32
N ALA A 90 -4.80 -7.85 2.45
CA ALA A 90 -3.59 -7.07 2.71
C ALA A 90 -3.82 -6.04 3.84
N LEU A 91 -4.97 -5.35 3.82
CA LEU A 91 -5.34 -4.35 4.82
C LEU A 91 -6.08 -4.99 6.00
N ASN A 92 -5.52 -6.07 6.54
CA ASN A 92 -6.06 -6.73 7.71
C ASN A 92 -5.68 -5.97 9.01
N PRO A 93 -6.56 -5.92 10.03
CA PRO A 93 -6.30 -5.14 11.24
C PRO A 93 -5.05 -5.55 12.03
N THR A 94 -4.69 -6.84 12.00
CA THR A 94 -3.56 -7.37 12.77
C THR A 94 -2.24 -6.83 12.24
N ASP A 95 -2.04 -6.85 10.92
CA ASP A 95 -0.82 -6.37 10.29
C ASP A 95 -0.77 -4.83 10.26
N LEU A 96 -1.92 -4.17 10.07
CA LEU A 96 -2.01 -2.71 10.18
C LEU A 96 -1.64 -2.20 11.58
N ALA A 97 -2.02 -2.90 12.65
CA ALA A 97 -1.59 -2.53 14.00
C ALA A 97 -0.06 -2.54 14.16
N ARG A 98 0.64 -3.40 13.41
CA ARG A 98 2.11 -3.45 13.40
C ARG A 98 2.72 -2.30 12.59
N GLU A 99 2.11 -1.93 11.47
CA GLU A 99 2.49 -0.73 10.71
C GLU A 99 2.38 0.52 11.59
N VAL A 100 1.27 0.65 12.35
CA VAL A 100 1.03 1.77 13.28
C VAL A 100 2.13 1.85 14.34
N GLU A 101 2.41 0.74 15.02
CA GLU A 101 3.44 0.70 16.06
C GLU A 101 4.84 1.03 15.50
N TYR A 102 5.14 0.52 14.30
CA TYR A 102 6.41 0.80 13.65
C TYR A 102 6.57 2.27 13.28
N ALA A 103 5.53 2.90 12.70
CA ALA A 103 5.53 4.32 12.35
C ALA A 103 5.60 5.23 13.60
N ARG A 104 4.82 4.91 14.64
CA ARG A 104 4.78 5.67 15.90
C ARG A 104 6.13 5.67 16.62
N SER A 105 6.77 4.52 16.69
CA SER A 105 8.09 4.39 17.32
C SER A 105 9.21 5.04 16.51
N ARG A 106 8.96 5.41 15.24
CA ARG A 106 9.94 6.01 14.32
C ARG A 106 9.33 7.23 13.60
N PRO A 107 9.22 8.40 14.27
CA PRO A 107 8.58 9.59 13.69
C PRO A 107 9.20 10.10 12.37
N GLY A 108 10.47 9.75 12.08
CA GLY A 108 11.13 10.09 10.82
C GLY A 108 10.95 9.08 9.69
N PHE A 109 10.32 7.92 9.96
CA PHE A 109 10.12 6.87 8.96
C PHE A 109 9.25 7.38 7.80
N GLU A 110 9.75 7.19 6.58
CA GLU A 110 9.09 7.55 5.32
C GLU A 110 8.69 9.03 5.18
N VAL A 111 9.27 9.91 6.02
CA VAL A 111 9.12 11.36 5.88
C VAL A 111 10.03 11.85 4.72
N PRO A 112 9.52 12.60 3.74
CA PRO A 112 8.10 12.94 3.52
C PRO A 112 7.37 11.99 2.55
N TYR A 113 8.10 11.25 1.71
CA TYR A 113 7.53 10.67 0.48
C TYR A 113 6.57 9.50 0.72
N GLY A 114 6.92 8.53 1.57
CA GLY A 114 5.99 7.44 1.85
C GLY A 114 4.75 7.91 2.61
N ARG A 115 4.92 8.85 3.54
CA ARG A 115 3.78 9.45 4.25
C ARG A 115 2.85 10.21 3.31
N ALA A 116 3.39 10.93 2.33
CA ALA A 116 2.58 11.55 1.28
C ALA A 116 1.79 10.52 0.45
N TRP A 117 2.39 9.36 0.15
CA TRP A 117 1.67 8.27 -0.53
C TRP A 117 0.59 7.63 0.35
N LEU A 118 0.83 7.47 1.65
CA LEU A 118 -0.17 6.97 2.58
C LEU A 118 -1.38 7.91 2.68
N LEU A 119 -1.13 9.22 2.81
CA LEU A 119 -2.20 10.23 2.81
C LEU A 119 -2.96 10.23 1.48
N THR A 120 -2.26 10.00 0.36
CA THR A 120 -2.87 9.89 -0.97
C THR A 120 -3.75 8.64 -1.09
N LEU A 121 -3.32 7.50 -0.55
CA LEU A 121 -4.12 6.28 -0.44
C LEU A 121 -5.41 6.52 0.38
N CYS A 122 -5.26 7.11 1.56
CA CYS A 122 -6.39 7.40 2.47
C CYS A 122 -7.39 8.39 1.83
N ALA A 123 -6.88 9.43 1.17
CA ALA A 123 -7.71 10.37 0.43
C ALA A 123 -8.51 9.67 -0.69
N GLU A 124 -7.88 8.77 -1.44
CA GLU A 124 -8.55 8.03 -2.51
C GLU A 124 -9.64 7.09 -1.97
N MET A 125 -9.39 6.39 -0.86
CA MET A 125 -10.38 5.55 -0.19
C MET A 125 -11.59 6.36 0.30
N ARG A 126 -11.35 7.54 0.90
CA ARG A 126 -12.45 8.43 1.31
C ARG A 126 -13.27 8.92 0.12
N GLN A 127 -12.62 9.24 -1.00
CA GLN A 127 -13.32 9.69 -2.22
C GLN A 127 -14.29 8.64 -2.78
N MET A 128 -13.98 7.35 -2.62
CA MET A 128 -14.89 6.26 -3.03
C MET A 128 -15.75 5.72 -1.89
N GLN A 129 -15.65 6.29 -0.67
CA GLN A 129 -16.31 5.77 0.54
C GLN A 129 -15.99 4.29 0.79
N HIS A 130 -14.71 3.91 0.60
CA HIS A 130 -14.29 2.51 0.76
C HIS A 130 -14.39 2.08 2.22
N PRO A 131 -15.02 0.92 2.52
CA PRO A 131 -15.18 0.46 3.91
C PRO A 131 -13.84 0.12 4.60
N LEU A 132 -12.78 -0.15 3.84
CA LEU A 132 -11.44 -0.38 4.40
C LEU A 132 -10.77 0.89 4.94
N MET A 133 -11.29 2.09 4.64
CA MET A 133 -10.70 3.32 5.16
C MET A 133 -10.65 3.32 6.68
N ASP A 134 -11.69 2.81 7.34
CA ASP A 134 -11.76 2.70 8.80
C ASP A 134 -10.58 1.93 9.41
N ARG A 135 -9.96 1.02 8.65
CA ARG A 135 -8.79 0.25 9.11
C ARG A 135 -7.48 1.03 9.03
N LEU A 136 -7.42 2.07 8.21
CA LEU A 136 -6.21 2.88 7.98
C LEU A 136 -6.15 4.13 8.86
N GLU A 137 -7.22 4.51 9.56
CA GLU A 137 -7.29 5.76 10.32
C GLU A 137 -6.16 5.90 11.34
N ASP A 138 -5.86 4.83 12.08
CA ASP A 138 -4.78 4.84 13.07
C ASP A 138 -3.42 5.04 12.40
N LEU A 139 -3.17 4.38 11.24
CA LEU A 139 -1.91 4.53 10.53
C LEU A 139 -1.76 5.90 9.88
N GLU A 140 -2.85 6.44 9.34
CA GLU A 140 -2.89 7.80 8.80
C GLU A 140 -2.57 8.85 9.86
N SER A 141 -3.01 8.64 11.10
CA SER A 141 -2.74 9.57 12.21
C SER A 141 -1.24 9.68 12.56
N GLU A 142 -0.44 8.70 12.15
CA GLU A 142 1.02 8.70 12.35
C GLU A 142 1.77 9.38 11.19
N ALA A 143 1.09 9.85 10.14
CA ALA A 143 1.68 10.49 8.94
C ALA A 143 2.09 11.97 9.15
#